data_AF-A0A1S8TJN3-F1
#
_entry.id   AF-A0A1S8TJN3-F1
#
_cell.length_a   1.000
_cell.length_b   1.000
_cell.length_c   1.000
_cell.angle_alpha   90.00
_cell.angle_beta   90.00
_cell.angle_gamma   90.00
#
_symmetry.space_group_name_H-M   'P 1'
#
loop_
_entity.id
_entity.type
_entity.pdbx_description
1 polymer ?
#
loop_
_entity_poly.entity_id
_entity_poly.type
_entity_poly.pdbx_seq_one_letter_code
_entity_poly.pdbx_strand_id
1 'polypeptide(L)' 'METAYDLFRKLLEVMTDIDRTLNEKSKVTDARNIELLDKKIDALEVKMYELKNKLKSIKL' A
#
# COMPACT_ATOMS: atom_id res chain seq x y z
N MET A 1 -6.20 16.06 -14.80
CA MET A 1 -5.75 14.75 -15.30
C MET A 1 -4.75 14.19 -14.30
N GLU A 2 -4.98 13.01 -13.75
CA GLU A 2 -3.90 12.29 -13.06
C GLU A 2 -2.90 11.83 -14.11
N THR A 3 -1.64 12.21 -13.94
CA THR A 3 -0.54 11.79 -14.80
C THR A 3 0.02 10.45 -14.36
N ALA A 4 0.84 9.82 -15.22
CA ALA A 4 1.62 8.66 -14.82
C ALA A 4 2.51 8.95 -13.59
N TYR A 5 3.03 10.17 -13.49
CA TYR A 5 3.83 10.61 -12.34
C TYR A 5 3.01 10.66 -11.05
N ASP A 6 1.79 11.20 -11.10
CA ASP A 6 0.90 11.27 -9.93
C ASP A 6 0.53 9.87 -9.42
N LEU A 7 0.23 8.95 -10.33
CA LEU A 7 -0.07 7.56 -10.00
C LEU A 7 1.15 6.83 -9.43
N PHE A 8 2.34 7.10 -9.95
CA PHE A 8 3.58 6.54 -9.44
C PHE A 8 3.91 7.07 -8.04
N ARG A 9 3.73 8.38 -7.80
CA ARG A 9 3.90 8.98 -6.49
C ARG A 9 2.96 8.35 -5.46
N LYS A 10 1.68 8.16 -5.81
CA LYS A 10 0.72 7.47 -4.94
C LYS A 10 1.11 6.02 -4.67
N LEU A 11 1.69 5.34 -5.66
CA LEU A 11 2.19 3.97 -5.48
C LEU A 11 3.34 3.93 -4.47
N LEU A 12 4.29 4.86 -4.56
CA LEU A 12 5.39 4.99 -3.59
C LEU A 12 4.90 5.26 -2.17
N GLU A 13 3.91 6.14 -2.02
CA GLU A 13 3.28 6.42 -0.71
C GLU A 13 2.66 5.15 -0.13
N VAL A 14 1.89 4.40 -0.92
CA VAL A 14 1.27 3.13 -0.47
C VAL A 14 2.33 2.10 -0.08
N MET A 15 3.41 1.96 -0.85
CA MET A 15 4.50 1.04 -0.51
C MET A 15 5.21 1.43 0.79
N THR A 16 5.41 2.73 1.02
CA THR A 16 5.99 3.25 2.26
C THR A 16 5.09 2.98 3.46
N ASP A 17 3.77 3.13 3.29
CA ASP A 17 2.80 2.84 4.34
C ASP A 17 2.73 1.34 4.69
N ILE A 18 2.90 0.46 3.69
CA ILE A 18 3.01 -0.99 3.92
C ILE A 18 4.25 -1.30 4.78
N ASP A 19 5.42 -0.79 4.38
CA ASP A 19 6.67 -1.00 5.12
C ASP A 19 6.57 -0.50 6.57
N ARG A 20 6.01 0.70 6.75
CA ARG A 20 5.75 1.25 8.08
C ARG A 20 4.81 0.36 8.89
N THR A 21 3.72 -0.13 8.29
CA THR A 21 2.73 -0.96 8.99
C THR A 21 3.32 -2.33 9.35
N LEU A 22 4.17 -2.92 8.51
CA LEU A 22 4.93 -4.13 8.81
C LEU A 22 5.92 -3.92 9.97
N ASN A 23 6.62 -2.78 9.99
CA ASN A 23 7.52 -2.40 11.09
C ASN A 23 6.77 -2.08 12.40
N GLU A 24 5.55 -1.56 12.32
CA GLU A 24 4.67 -1.42 13.49
C GLU A 24 4.25 -2.82 13.99
N LYS A 25 3.83 -3.72 13.08
CA LYS A 25 3.44 -5.09 13.41
C LYS A 25 4.56 -5.88 14.09
N SER A 26 5.81 -5.72 13.65
CA SER A 26 6.96 -6.43 14.24
C SER A 26 7.25 -6.06 15.71
N LYS A 27 6.71 -4.93 16.18
CA LYS A 27 6.92 -4.40 17.54
C LYS A 27 5.75 -4.70 18.48
N VAL A 28 4.65 -5.24 17.95
CA VAL A 28 3.42 -5.48 18.69
C VAL A 28 3.30 -6.98 18.98
N THR A 29 2.91 -7.32 20.20
CA THR A 29 2.78 -8.72 20.66
C THR A 29 1.33 -9.13 20.92
N ASP A 30 0.39 -8.20 20.98
CA ASP A 30 -1.01 -8.52 21.20
C ASP A 30 -1.70 -8.95 19.90
N ALA A 31 -2.38 -10.09 19.96
CA ALA A 31 -2.98 -10.73 18.79
C ALA A 31 -4.03 -9.84 18.10
N ARG A 32 -4.74 -8.99 18.85
CA ARG A 32 -5.79 -8.12 18.32
C ARG A 32 -5.20 -7.03 17.42
N ASN A 33 -4.14 -6.36 17.86
CA ASN A 33 -3.48 -5.33 17.07
C ASN A 33 -2.72 -5.94 15.89
N ILE A 34 -2.14 -7.14 16.05
CA ILE A 34 -1.56 -7.90 14.93
C ILE A 34 -2.62 -8.12 13.84
N GLU A 35 -3.81 -8.60 14.20
CA GLU A 35 -4.90 -8.82 13.24
C GLU A 35 -5.38 -7.51 12.57
N LEU A 36 -5.44 -6.41 13.33
CA LEU A 36 -5.79 -5.10 12.78
C LEU A 36 -4.74 -4.59 11.78
N LEU A 37 -3.45 -4.78 12.09
CA LEU A 37 -2.35 -4.39 11.22
C LEU A 37 -2.32 -5.26 9.96
N ASP A 38 -2.65 -6.55 10.06
CA ASP A 38 -2.79 -7.44 8.90
C ASP A 38 -3.90 -6.98 7.95
N LYS A 39 -5.10 -6.71 8.46
CA LYS A 39 -6.20 -6.17 7.64
C LYS A 39 -5.83 -4.84 6.98
N LYS A 40 -5.03 -4.02 7.65
CA LYS A 40 -4.53 -2.76 7.09
C LYS A 40 -3.53 -3.00 5.95
N ILE A 41 -2.62 -3.96 6.11
CA ILE A 41 -1.68 -4.36 5.05
C ILE A 41 -2.44 -4.90 3.84
N ASP A 42 -3.41 -5.81 4.03
CA ASP A 42 -4.22 -6.36 2.95
C ASP A 42 -4.91 -5.25 2.13
N ALA A 43 -5.50 -4.26 2.81
CA ALA A 43 -6.14 -3.13 2.15
C ALA A 43 -5.15 -2.26 1.35
N LEU A 44 -3.94 -2.06 1.88
CA LEU A 44 -2.88 -1.33 1.19
C LEU A 44 -2.36 -2.10 -0.03
N GLU A 45 -2.23 -3.42 0.06
CA GLU A 45 -1.83 -4.27 -1.06
C GLU A 45 -2.86 -4.22 -2.20
N VAL A 46 -4.16 -4.28 -1.89
CA VAL A 46 -5.23 -4.11 -2.89
C VAL A 46 -5.07 -2.76 -3.61
N LYS A 47 -4.86 -1.68 -2.85
CA LYS A 47 -4.64 -0.34 -3.42
C LYS A 47 -3.37 -0.26 -4.27
N MET A 48 -2.30 -0.95 -3.87
CA MET A 48 -1.06 -1.05 -4.64
C MET A 48 -1.31 -1.75 -5.99
N TYR A 49 -2.06 -2.85 -5.99
CA TYR A 49 -2.44 -3.57 -7.20
C TYR A 49 -3.27 -2.71 -8.15
N GLU A 50 -4.23 -1.95 -7.63
CA GLU A 50 -5.04 -1.03 -8.43
C GLU A 50 -4.18 0.07 -9.08
N LEU A 51 -3.29 0.70 -8.32
CA LEU A 51 -2.39 1.74 -8.83
C LEU A 51 -1.44 1.18 -9.91
N LYS A 52 -0.89 -0.02 -9.69
CA LYS A 52 -0.07 -0.73 -10.67
C LYS A 52 -0.83 -1.02 -11.96
N ASN A 53 -2.09 -1.43 -11.87
CA ASN A 53 -2.93 -1.70 -13.04
C ASN A 53 -3.29 -0.42 -13.80
N LYS A 54 -3.57 0.68 -13.09
CA LYS A 54 -3.79 2.00 -13.71
C LYS A 54 -2.54 2.45 -14.47
N LEU A 55 -1.36 2.36 -13.86
CA LEU A 55 -0.08 2.69 -14.50
C LEU A 55 0.18 1.87 -15.77
N LYS A 56 -0.06 0.55 -15.72
CA LYS A 56 0.08 -0.33 -16.90
C LYS A 56 -0.88 0.01 -18.04
N SER A 57 -2.02 0.61 -17.72
CA SER A 57 -3.07 0.93 -18.70
C SER A 57 -2.81 2.26 -19.42
N ILE A 58 -1.80 3.03 -19.00
CA ILE A 58 -1.39 4.26 -19.68
C ILE A 58 -0.66 3.86 -20.96
N LYS A 59 -1.33 4.06 -22.10
CA LYS A 59 -0.69 3.99 -23.41
C LYS A 59 0.11 5.27 -23.62
N LEU A 60 1.43 5.13 -23.76
CA LEU A 60 2.34 6.19 -24.17
C LEU A 60 2.25 6.41 -25.68
#